data_AF-A0A7S4DVM6-F1
#
_entry.id   AF-A0A7S4DVM6-F1
#
_cell.length_a   1.000
_cell.length_b   1.000
_cell.length_c   1.000
_cell.angle_alpha   90.00
_cell.angle_beta   90.00
_cell.angle_gamma   90.00
#
_symmetry.space_group_name_H-M   'P 1'
#
loop_
_entity.id
_entity.type
_entity.pdbx_description
1 polymer ?
#
loop_
_entity_poly.entity_id
_entity_poly.type
_entity_poly.pdbx_seq_one_letter_code
_entity_poly.pdbx_strand_id
1 'polypeptide(L)'
;FTFVIRAWGYSLMSTAIAPITGMRSLVYGSPDAGKTVKNESPVFEAIAERIAKNLNLAKHPINVTGSRNQENKEEKNQEKEEQNQEKDTKKNQEKEKMHEKKHGKEENNKANQEKELWLAADIEGHHSRIDGRFYLIDVARLLPALPPRANARADHLVRLFRPEYMRTFCKAPISPDVFSQFGAVEGRKERWLEAYRAFTHLCHSVVPMAVEDLIKTAAGAEDAESLPVSE
;
A
#
# COMPACT_ATOMS: atom_id res chain seq x y z
N PHE A 1 -4.84 5.37 -22.54
CA PHE A 1 -4.98 6.72 -23.14
C PHE A 1 -6.28 6.78 -23.89
N THR A 2 -7.11 7.78 -23.66
CA THR A 2 -8.38 7.97 -24.37
C THR A 2 -8.33 9.27 -25.14
N PHE A 3 -8.63 9.22 -26.43
CA PHE A 3 -8.74 10.38 -27.30
C PHE A 3 -10.17 10.51 -27.78
N VAL A 4 -10.66 11.75 -27.81
CA VAL A 4 -11.96 12.08 -28.40
C VAL A 4 -11.69 12.93 -29.64
N ILE A 5 -12.10 12.43 -30.80
CA ILE A 5 -12.01 13.13 -32.08
C ILE A 5 -13.42 13.55 -32.48
N ARG A 6 -13.64 14.84 -32.69
CA ARG A 6 -14.91 15.37 -33.20
C ARG A 6 -14.73 15.84 -34.64
N ALA A 7 -15.52 15.28 -35.55
CA ALA A 7 -15.50 15.67 -36.95
C ALA A 7 -16.90 15.52 -37.56
N TRP A 8 -17.36 16.57 -38.25
CA TRP A 8 -18.58 16.57 -39.08
C TRP A 8 -19.85 16.15 -38.32
N GLY A 9 -19.96 16.53 -37.05
CA GLY A 9 -21.09 16.16 -36.19
C GLY A 9 -20.96 14.80 -35.49
N TYR A 10 -19.92 14.02 -35.78
CA TYR A 10 -19.63 12.75 -35.10
C TYR A 10 -18.57 12.93 -34.02
N SER A 11 -18.67 12.11 -32.97
CA SER A 11 -17.64 11.97 -31.93
C SER A 11 -17.12 10.54 -31.93
N LEU A 12 -15.83 10.37 -32.20
CA LEU A 12 -15.12 9.10 -32.06
C LEU A 12 -14.35 9.11 -30.74
N MET A 13 -14.56 8.09 -29.91
CA MET A 13 -13.78 7.86 -28.70
C MET A 13 -12.88 6.64 -28.93
N SER A 14 -11.57 6.81 -28.81
CA SER A 14 -10.60 5.72 -28.93
C SER A 14 -9.80 5.60 -27.66
N THR A 15 -9.77 4.40 -27.07
CA THR A 15 -9.04 4.11 -25.84
C THR A 15 -8.00 3.03 -26.10
N ALA A 16 -6.73 3.35 -25.86
CA ALA A 16 -5.67 2.36 -25.79
C ALA A 16 -5.93 1.43 -24.59
N ILE A 17 -6.12 0.16 -24.88
CA ILE A 17 -6.29 -0.91 -23.89
C ILE A 17 -4.91 -1.48 -23.59
N ALA A 18 -4.50 -1.47 -22.32
CA ALA A 18 -3.28 -2.15 -21.92
C ALA A 18 -3.46 -3.68 -22.14
N PRO A 19 -2.48 -4.39 -22.72
CA PRO A 19 -2.56 -5.83 -22.99
C PRO A 19 -2.36 -6.67 -21.70
N ILE A 20 -3.16 -6.38 -20.68
CA ILE A 20 -3.17 -7.07 -19.39
C ILE A 20 -4.38 -8.01 -19.31
N THR A 21 -4.23 -9.14 -18.62
CA THR A 21 -5.23 -10.21 -18.54
C THR A 21 -5.64 -10.47 -17.10
N GLY A 22 -5.99 -9.40 -16.36
CA GLY A 22 -6.34 -9.44 -14.94
C GLY A 22 -5.29 -10.19 -14.11
N MET A 23 -5.77 -11.07 -13.22
CA MET A 23 -4.95 -11.90 -12.31
C MET A 23 -3.82 -12.68 -12.98
N ARG A 24 -3.99 -13.09 -14.25
CA ARG A 24 -2.96 -13.88 -14.96
C ARG A 24 -1.72 -13.06 -15.32
N SER A 25 -1.89 -11.75 -15.41
CA SER A 25 -0.80 -10.81 -15.66
C SER A 25 -0.30 -10.11 -14.40
N LEU A 26 -1.07 -10.11 -13.30
CA LEU A 26 -0.68 -9.49 -12.04
C LEU A 26 0.50 -10.23 -11.41
N VAL A 27 1.58 -9.50 -11.15
CA VAL A 27 2.83 -9.99 -10.54
C VAL A 27 3.23 -9.22 -9.28
N TYR A 28 2.63 -8.06 -9.01
CA TYR A 28 2.94 -7.20 -7.87
C TYR A 28 1.69 -6.46 -7.38
N GLY A 29 1.54 -6.28 -6.07
CA GLY A 29 0.41 -5.57 -5.47
C GLY A 29 -0.78 -6.46 -5.12
N SER A 30 -1.94 -5.86 -4.88
CA SER A 30 -3.15 -6.52 -4.42
C SER A 30 -4.39 -6.07 -5.21
N PRO A 31 -5.17 -6.99 -5.77
CA PRO A 31 -6.37 -6.69 -6.55
C PRO A 31 -7.67 -6.83 -5.75
N ASP A 32 -7.57 -7.16 -4.46
CA ASP A 32 -8.69 -7.57 -3.62
C ASP A 32 -8.66 -6.92 -2.24
N ALA A 33 -8.16 -5.68 -2.19
CA ALA A 33 -8.03 -4.86 -0.98
C ALA A 33 -7.20 -5.53 0.13
N GLY A 34 -6.15 -6.25 -0.25
CA GLY A 34 -5.15 -6.80 0.68
C GLY A 34 -5.46 -8.21 1.16
N LYS A 35 -6.50 -8.87 0.60
CA LYS A 35 -6.77 -10.28 0.93
C LYS A 35 -5.69 -11.19 0.39
N THR A 36 -5.22 -10.90 -0.82
CA THR A 36 -4.04 -11.52 -1.43
C THR A 36 -3.08 -10.43 -1.91
N VAL A 37 -1.79 -10.71 -1.77
CA VAL A 37 -0.73 -9.78 -2.17
C VAL A 37 0.28 -10.55 -2.99
N LYS A 38 0.69 -9.96 -4.12
CA LYS A 38 1.71 -10.50 -5.01
C LYS A 38 2.98 -9.67 -4.94
N ASN A 39 4.10 -10.39 -5.04
CA ASN A 39 5.42 -9.88 -5.34
C ASN A 39 6.20 -11.07 -5.92
N GLU A 40 5.84 -11.45 -7.15
CA GLU A 40 6.21 -12.74 -7.78
C GLU A 40 7.28 -12.55 -8.88
N SER A 41 7.56 -11.31 -9.29
CA SER A 41 8.52 -11.01 -10.35
C SER A 41 9.72 -10.24 -9.78
N PRO A 42 10.92 -10.85 -9.70
CA PRO A 42 12.13 -10.15 -9.26
C PRO A 42 12.47 -8.92 -10.11
N VAL A 43 12.16 -8.98 -11.41
CA VAL A 43 12.34 -7.86 -12.32
C VAL A 43 11.41 -6.71 -11.95
N PHE A 44 10.14 -7.00 -11.65
CA PHE A 44 9.21 -5.96 -11.22
C PHE A 44 9.56 -5.42 -9.83
N GLU A 45 10.01 -6.27 -8.90
CA GLU A 45 10.48 -5.84 -7.59
C GLU A 45 11.64 -4.84 -7.73
N ALA A 46 12.60 -5.10 -8.62
CA ALA A 46 13.70 -4.17 -8.90
C ALA A 46 13.21 -2.84 -9.53
N ILE A 47 12.18 -2.89 -10.38
CA ILE A 47 11.53 -1.67 -10.91
C ILE A 47 10.87 -0.87 -9.77
N ALA A 48 10.11 -1.56 -8.91
CA ALA A 48 9.41 -0.97 -7.76
C ALA A 48 10.40 -0.36 -6.76
N GLU A 49 11.51 -1.05 -6.47
CA GLU A 49 12.61 -0.55 -5.65
C GLU A 49 13.22 0.72 -6.25
N ARG A 50 13.47 0.73 -7.57
CA ARG A 50 14.02 1.92 -8.23
C ARG A 50 13.07 3.11 -8.13
N ILE A 51 11.77 2.90 -8.31
CA ILE A 51 10.74 3.93 -8.12
C ILE A 51 10.75 4.43 -6.68
N ALA A 52 10.75 3.52 -5.70
CA ALA A 52 10.76 3.84 -4.28
C ALA A 52 11.99 4.66 -3.88
N LYS A 53 13.19 4.24 -4.30
CA LYS A 53 14.43 4.98 -4.04
C LYS A 53 14.42 6.38 -4.65
N ASN A 54 13.92 6.53 -5.88
CA ASN A 54 13.79 7.82 -6.55
C ASN A 54 12.78 8.76 -5.87
N LEU A 55 11.80 8.22 -5.14
CA LEU A 55 10.75 8.97 -4.45
C LEU A 55 10.93 8.98 -2.93
N ASN A 56 12.03 8.44 -2.41
CA ASN A 56 12.31 8.30 -0.98
C ASN A 56 11.19 7.56 -0.21
N LEU A 57 10.77 6.41 -0.73
CA LEU A 57 9.75 5.55 -0.13
C LEU A 57 10.40 4.39 0.64
N ALA A 58 9.80 4.03 1.78
CA ALA A 58 10.26 2.89 2.57
C ALA A 58 9.57 1.61 2.09
N LYS A 59 10.34 0.50 2.03
CA LYS A 59 9.74 -0.84 1.97
C LYS A 59 8.96 -1.09 3.26
N HIS A 60 7.82 -1.76 3.17
CA HIS A 60 6.99 -2.01 4.33
C HIS A 60 6.29 -3.37 4.29
N PRO A 61 6.07 -3.98 5.46
CA PRO A 61 5.31 -5.22 5.58
C PRO A 61 3.80 -4.98 5.36
N ILE A 62 3.15 -5.94 4.70
CA ILE A 62 1.72 -5.94 4.39
C ILE A 62 0.97 -6.90 5.30
N ASN A 63 -0.20 -6.45 5.75
CA ASN A 63 -1.16 -7.24 6.50
C ASN A 63 -2.03 -8.07 5.54
N VAL A 64 -1.65 -9.33 5.32
CA VAL A 64 -2.45 -10.25 4.50
C VAL A 64 -3.61 -10.80 5.33
N THR A 65 -4.85 -10.37 5.02
CA THR A 65 -6.02 -10.75 5.84
C THR A 65 -6.39 -12.24 5.75
N GLY A 66 -5.84 -12.97 4.78
CA GLY A 66 -6.11 -14.39 4.56
C GLY A 66 -5.61 -15.33 5.66
N SER A 67 -4.63 -14.91 6.47
CA SER A 67 -3.92 -15.82 7.38
C SER A 67 -4.54 -15.91 8.78
N ARG A 68 -5.35 -14.93 9.21
CA ARG A 68 -5.93 -14.90 10.58
C ARG A 68 -7.24 -15.65 10.76
N ASN A 69 -7.94 -15.99 9.67
CA ASN A 69 -9.31 -16.52 9.74
C ASN A 69 -9.40 -18.06 9.80
N GLN A 70 -8.29 -18.78 9.60
CA GLN A 70 -8.25 -20.24 9.77
C GLN A 70 -7.98 -20.63 11.24
N GLU A 71 -7.02 -19.97 11.89
CA GLU A 71 -6.69 -20.21 13.31
C GLU A 71 -7.86 -19.88 14.26
N ASN A 72 -8.54 -18.75 14.06
CA ASN A 72 -9.70 -18.35 14.88
C ASN A 72 -10.95 -19.24 14.71
N LYS A 73 -11.00 -20.07 13.65
CA LYS A 73 -12.09 -21.06 13.46
C LYS A 73 -11.77 -22.39 14.13
N GLU A 74 -10.49 -22.76 14.20
CA GLU A 74 -10.04 -23.98 14.87
C GLU A 74 -10.02 -23.81 16.39
N GLU A 75 -9.58 -22.67 16.92
CA GLU A 75 -9.64 -22.36 18.36
C GLU A 75 -11.09 -22.27 18.86
N LYS A 76 -12.01 -21.66 18.10
CA LYS A 76 -13.44 -21.61 18.45
C LYS A 76 -14.17 -22.94 18.30
N ASN A 77 -13.64 -23.88 17.51
CA ASN A 77 -14.18 -25.23 17.42
C ASN A 77 -13.60 -26.13 18.53
N GLN A 78 -12.34 -25.95 18.93
CA GLN A 78 -11.73 -26.64 20.07
C GLN A 78 -12.37 -26.21 21.41
N GLU A 79 -12.62 -24.92 21.63
CA GLU A 79 -13.34 -24.44 22.82
C GLU A 79 -14.80 -24.95 22.88
N LYS A 80 -15.43 -25.21 21.72
CA LYS A 80 -16.78 -25.81 21.64
C LYS A 80 -16.78 -27.33 21.83
N GLU A 81 -15.69 -28.02 21.48
CA GLU A 81 -15.54 -29.46 21.73
C GLU A 81 -15.15 -29.74 23.19
N GLU A 82 -14.32 -28.91 23.81
CA GLU A 82 -13.97 -29.01 25.24
C GLU A 82 -15.15 -28.65 26.16
N GLN A 83 -15.98 -27.65 25.80
CA GLN A 83 -17.20 -27.32 26.55
C GLN A 83 -18.35 -28.34 26.36
N ASN A 84 -18.28 -29.20 25.34
CA ASN A 84 -19.22 -30.32 25.17
C ASN A 84 -18.73 -31.62 25.83
N GLN A 85 -17.44 -31.75 26.17
CA GLN A 85 -16.94 -32.88 26.96
C GLN A 85 -17.11 -32.71 28.48
N GLU A 86 -17.41 -31.50 28.97
CA GLU A 86 -17.69 -31.28 30.41
C GLU A 86 -19.18 -31.42 30.80
N LYS A 87 -20.07 -31.66 29.82
CA LYS A 87 -21.52 -31.89 30.07
C LYS A 87 -21.96 -33.36 30.00
N ASP A 88 -21.11 -34.28 29.55
CA ASP A 88 -21.40 -35.73 29.58
C ASP A 88 -20.66 -36.51 30.68
N THR A 89 -19.80 -35.86 31.47
CA THR A 89 -19.07 -36.46 32.60
C THR A 89 -19.89 -36.48 33.91
N LYS A 90 -21.21 -36.71 33.81
CA LYS A 90 -22.08 -37.07 34.96
C LYS A 90 -22.96 -38.29 34.72
N LYS A 91 -22.75 -39.06 33.65
CA LYS A 91 -23.34 -40.40 33.53
C LYS A 91 -22.31 -41.39 33.01
N ASN A 92 -22.13 -42.46 33.77
CA ASN A 92 -21.40 -43.68 33.46
C ASN A 92 -19.88 -43.65 33.67
N GLN A 93 -19.52 -43.61 34.96
CA GLN A 93 -18.56 -44.60 35.46
C GLN A 93 -19.09 -45.99 35.10
N GLU A 94 -18.48 -46.65 34.12
CA GLU A 94 -18.28 -48.11 34.05
C GLU A 94 -17.81 -48.53 32.65
N LYS A 95 -16.80 -49.40 32.63
CA LYS A 95 -16.28 -50.24 31.53
C LYS A 95 -15.09 -49.70 30.71
N GLU A 96 -13.90 -50.02 31.25
CA GLU A 96 -12.93 -50.92 30.61
C GLU A 96 -12.95 -51.04 29.07
N LYS A 97 -11.86 -50.65 28.39
CA LYS A 97 -10.90 -51.55 27.68
C LYS A 97 -10.06 -50.83 26.62
N MET A 98 -8.81 -51.28 26.55
CA MET A 98 -7.82 -51.27 25.46
C MET A 98 -8.25 -50.70 24.10
N HIS A 99 -7.44 -49.82 23.50
CA HIS A 99 -6.49 -50.21 22.45
C HIS A 99 -5.66 -49.02 21.91
N GLU A 100 -4.42 -49.33 21.55
CA GLU A 100 -3.54 -48.57 20.66
C GLU A 100 -4.24 -47.91 19.47
N LYS A 101 -3.74 -46.72 19.07
CA LYS A 101 -3.04 -46.56 17.78
C LYS A 101 -2.37 -45.20 17.62
N LYS A 102 -1.12 -45.27 17.14
CA LYS A 102 -0.32 -44.20 16.54
C LYS A 102 -1.05 -43.58 15.35
N HIS A 103 -0.96 -42.26 15.17
CA HIS A 103 -0.78 -41.62 13.87
C HIS A 103 0.10 -40.37 14.03
N GLY A 104 1.14 -40.30 13.21
CA GLY A 104 2.09 -39.20 13.17
C GLY A 104 1.41 -37.91 12.75
N LYS A 105 1.71 -36.83 13.45
CA LYS A 105 1.38 -35.47 13.02
C LYS A 105 2.39 -35.07 11.96
N GLU A 106 1.95 -34.99 10.71
CA GLU A 106 2.62 -34.17 9.71
C GLU A 106 2.40 -32.71 10.08
N GLU A 107 3.46 -32.04 10.53
CA GLU A 107 3.49 -30.60 10.76
C GLU A 107 3.42 -29.87 9.41
N ASN A 108 2.21 -29.47 9.01
CA ASN A 108 2.02 -28.48 7.95
C ASN A 108 2.38 -27.09 8.49
N ASN A 109 3.67 -26.80 8.61
CA ASN A 109 4.20 -25.45 8.78
C ASN A 109 3.98 -24.64 7.49
N LYS A 110 2.75 -24.19 7.23
CA LYS A 110 2.52 -23.07 6.32
C LYS A 110 2.92 -21.80 7.05
N ALA A 111 4.22 -21.52 7.05
CA ALA A 111 4.77 -20.25 7.48
C ALA A 111 3.99 -19.13 6.77
N ASN A 112 3.30 -18.32 7.57
CA ASN A 112 2.62 -17.13 7.14
C ASN A 112 3.69 -16.14 6.65
N GLN A 113 4.08 -16.22 5.37
CA GLN A 113 5.13 -15.38 4.82
C GLN A 113 4.65 -13.92 4.87
N GLU A 114 5.24 -13.15 5.77
CA GLU A 114 5.14 -11.69 5.74
C GLU A 114 5.66 -11.21 4.39
N LYS A 115 4.78 -10.59 3.60
CA LYS A 115 5.15 -9.99 2.33
C LYS A 115 5.41 -8.51 2.54
N GLU A 116 6.54 -8.05 2.01
CA GLU A 116 6.88 -6.64 1.97
C GLU A 116 6.75 -6.06 0.56
N LEU A 117 6.35 -4.80 0.47
CA LEU A 117 6.23 -4.07 -0.78
C LEU A 117 6.98 -2.73 -0.69
N TRP A 118 7.50 -2.28 -1.83
CA TRP A 118 8.14 -0.97 -1.99
C TRP A 118 7.15 0.17 -2.27
N LEU A 119 6.03 -0.17 -2.93
CA LEU A 119 4.95 0.71 -3.35
C LEU A 119 3.68 0.39 -2.55
N ALA A 120 2.68 1.27 -2.61
CA ALA A 120 1.38 1.02 -1.99
C ALA A 120 0.79 -0.31 -2.46
N ALA A 121 0.11 -1.02 -1.57
CA ALA A 121 -0.37 -2.37 -1.84
C ALA A 121 -1.44 -2.44 -2.92
N ASP A 122 -2.21 -1.38 -3.14
CA ASP A 122 -3.19 -1.27 -4.22
C ASP A 122 -2.58 -0.79 -5.55
N ILE A 123 -1.28 -0.53 -5.60
CA ILE A 123 -0.59 -0.35 -6.88
C ILE A 123 -0.34 -1.72 -7.49
N GLU A 124 -0.97 -1.96 -8.63
CA GLU A 124 -0.89 -3.22 -9.33
C GLU A 124 0.18 -3.20 -10.43
N GLY A 125 1.09 -4.16 -10.36
CA GLY A 125 2.09 -4.43 -11.38
C GLY A 125 1.72 -5.63 -12.23
N HIS A 126 1.65 -5.42 -13.53
CA HIS A 126 1.31 -6.44 -14.51
C HIS A 126 2.47 -6.73 -15.45
N HIS A 127 2.70 -8.02 -15.75
CA HIS A 127 3.55 -8.47 -16.85
C HIS A 127 2.66 -9.00 -17.98
N SER A 128 2.64 -8.30 -19.10
CA SER A 128 1.87 -8.73 -20.26
C SER A 128 2.57 -9.89 -20.97
N ARG A 129 1.82 -10.98 -21.18
CA ARG A 129 2.29 -12.11 -22.01
C ARG A 129 2.12 -11.86 -23.51
N ILE A 130 1.42 -10.79 -23.89
CA ILE A 130 1.12 -10.47 -25.29
C ILE A 130 2.29 -9.70 -25.89
N ASP A 131 2.83 -8.71 -25.18
CA ASP A 131 3.91 -7.86 -25.67
C ASP A 131 5.20 -7.90 -24.82
N GLY A 132 5.22 -8.70 -23.74
CA GLY A 132 6.37 -8.84 -22.86
C GLY A 132 6.68 -7.62 -22.00
N ARG A 133 5.80 -6.60 -21.97
CA ARG A 133 6.02 -5.36 -21.22
C ARG A 133 5.44 -5.43 -19.82
N PHE A 134 6.01 -4.63 -18.93
CA PHE A 134 5.44 -4.36 -17.62
C PHE A 134 4.55 -3.13 -17.64
N TYR A 135 3.41 -3.22 -16.96
CA TYR A 135 2.42 -2.15 -16.80
C TYR A 135 2.22 -1.92 -15.30
N LEU A 136 2.20 -0.65 -14.90
CA LEU A 136 1.91 -0.22 -13.54
C LEU A 136 0.59 0.56 -13.57
N ILE A 137 -0.40 0.15 -12.79
CA ILE A 137 -1.71 0.79 -12.72
C ILE A 137 -2.02 1.23 -11.28
N ASP A 138 -3.12 1.96 -11.11
CA ASP A 138 -3.60 2.45 -9.81
C ASP A 138 -2.58 3.29 -9.02
N VAL A 139 -1.77 4.06 -9.75
CA VAL A 139 -0.67 4.90 -9.23
C VAL A 139 -1.14 6.13 -8.43
N ALA A 140 -2.43 6.25 -8.12
CA ALA A 140 -2.99 7.38 -7.38
C ALA A 140 -2.39 7.52 -5.97
N ARG A 141 -1.95 6.41 -5.35
CA ARG A 141 -1.32 6.37 -4.01
C ARG A 141 0.18 6.11 -4.03
N LEU A 142 0.87 6.62 -5.05
CA LEU A 142 2.31 6.41 -5.16
C LEU A 142 3.11 7.03 -4.00
N LEU A 143 2.64 8.16 -3.46
CA LEU A 143 3.31 8.89 -2.39
C LEU A 143 2.61 8.63 -1.04
N PRO A 144 3.35 8.71 0.09
CA PRO A 144 2.77 8.51 1.41
C PRO A 144 1.71 9.56 1.73
N ALA A 145 0.69 9.14 2.47
CA ALA A 145 -0.33 10.05 2.96
C ALA A 145 0.21 11.02 4.01
N LEU A 146 -0.27 12.26 3.97
CA LEU A 146 -0.17 13.20 5.08
C LEU A 146 -0.97 12.66 6.27
N PRO A 147 -0.63 13.07 7.51
CA PRO A 147 -1.45 12.75 8.67
C PRO A 147 -2.94 13.05 8.43
N PRO A 148 -3.81 12.05 8.64
CA PRO A 148 -5.24 12.20 8.42
C PRO A 148 -5.81 13.23 9.40
N ARG A 149 -6.73 14.07 8.92
CA ARG A 149 -7.47 14.98 9.81
C ARG A 149 -8.38 14.18 10.74
N ALA A 150 -8.61 14.71 11.93
CA ALA A 150 -9.62 14.17 12.83
C ALA A 150 -10.97 14.07 12.10
N ASN A 151 -11.64 12.92 12.23
CA ASN A 151 -12.94 12.62 11.62
C ASN A 151 -13.01 12.63 10.08
N ALA A 152 -11.90 12.73 9.36
CA ALA A 152 -11.89 12.63 7.91
C ALA A 152 -11.81 11.17 7.45
N ARG A 153 -12.73 10.77 6.58
CA ARG A 153 -12.68 9.46 5.90
C ARG A 153 -11.81 9.59 4.64
N ALA A 154 -11.06 8.53 4.33
CA ALA A 154 -10.28 8.40 3.10
C ALA A 154 -9.20 9.48 2.85
N ASP A 155 -8.82 10.28 3.85
CA ASP A 155 -7.72 11.27 3.73
C ASP A 155 -6.43 10.61 3.22
N HIS A 156 -6.17 9.36 3.64
CA HIS A 156 -5.01 8.56 3.21
C HIS A 156 -5.01 8.19 1.71
N LEU A 157 -6.11 8.40 0.99
CA LEU A 157 -6.20 8.17 -0.45
C LEU A 157 -5.91 9.43 -1.27
N VAL A 158 -6.07 10.62 -0.69
CA VAL A 158 -6.10 11.88 -1.47
C VAL A 158 -5.14 12.96 -0.97
N ARG A 159 -4.80 12.95 0.33
CA ARG A 159 -3.86 13.92 0.92
C ARG A 159 -2.51 13.26 1.02
N LEU A 160 -1.70 13.41 -0.03
CA LEU A 160 -0.37 12.80 -0.11
C LEU A 160 0.73 13.85 0.05
N PHE A 161 1.89 13.43 0.51
CA PHE A 161 3.10 14.25 0.42
C PHE A 161 3.40 14.59 -1.04
N ARG A 162 4.02 15.75 -1.25
CA ARG A 162 4.50 16.20 -2.55
C ARG A 162 5.83 15.49 -2.86
N PRO A 163 6.07 15.08 -4.12
CA PRO A 163 7.31 14.37 -4.46
C PRO A 163 8.56 15.25 -4.27
N GLU A 164 8.45 16.57 -4.40
CA GLU A 164 9.53 17.53 -4.12
C GLU A 164 9.93 17.49 -2.64
N TYR A 165 8.94 17.47 -1.74
CA TYR A 165 9.21 17.34 -0.31
C TYR A 165 9.91 16.01 0.01
N MET A 166 9.37 14.91 -0.51
CA MET A 166 9.90 13.57 -0.25
C MET A 166 11.36 13.43 -0.70
N ARG A 167 11.71 13.94 -1.89
CA ARG A 167 13.07 13.81 -2.44
C ARG A 167 14.08 14.76 -1.82
N THR A 168 13.68 15.99 -1.51
CA THR A 168 14.64 17.04 -1.17
C THR A 168 14.76 17.26 0.34
N PHE A 169 13.65 17.16 1.07
CA PHE A 169 13.57 17.62 2.46
C PHE A 169 13.31 16.49 3.47
N CYS A 170 12.70 15.39 3.03
CA CYS A 170 12.39 14.27 3.89
C CYS A 170 13.65 13.44 4.18
N LYS A 171 14.08 13.41 5.46
CA LYS A 171 15.33 12.74 5.86
C LYS A 171 15.23 11.22 5.87
N ALA A 172 14.08 10.69 6.27
CA ALA A 172 13.83 9.26 6.34
C ALA A 172 12.81 8.87 5.27
N PRO A 173 12.95 7.71 4.61
CA PRO A 173 11.95 7.20 3.70
C PRO A 173 10.67 6.87 4.46
N ILE A 174 9.50 7.06 3.84
CA ILE A 174 8.20 6.81 4.48
C ILE A 174 7.44 5.78 3.66
N SER A 175 6.76 4.86 4.34
CA SER A 175 5.91 3.87 3.69
C SER A 175 4.73 4.54 2.98
N PRO A 176 4.47 4.20 1.70
CA PRO A 176 3.29 4.71 0.99
C PRO A 176 1.96 4.24 1.61
N ASP A 177 1.96 3.16 2.39
CA ASP A 177 0.79 2.66 3.12
C ASP A 177 0.75 3.07 4.60
N VAL A 178 1.53 4.08 5.02
CA VAL A 178 1.68 4.46 6.43
C VAL A 178 0.35 4.61 7.20
N PHE A 179 -0.68 5.20 6.59
CA PHE A 179 -2.00 5.40 7.21
C PHE A 179 -3.11 4.51 6.62
N SER A 180 -2.75 3.54 5.76
CA SER A 180 -3.71 2.60 5.18
C SER A 180 -3.92 1.39 6.09
N GLN A 181 -4.93 0.58 5.78
CA GLN A 181 -5.15 -0.71 6.43
C GLN A 181 -4.26 -1.84 5.88
N PHE A 182 -3.56 -1.60 4.77
CA PHE A 182 -2.66 -2.57 4.16
C PHE A 182 -1.39 -2.76 4.97
N GLY A 183 -0.87 -1.72 5.63
CA GLY A 183 0.36 -1.83 6.42
C GLY A 183 0.19 -2.76 7.63
N ALA A 184 1.25 -3.51 7.96
CA ALA A 184 1.27 -4.38 9.13
C ALA A 184 0.94 -3.62 10.43
N VAL A 185 0.45 -4.35 11.44
CA VAL A 185 0.17 -3.79 12.78
C VAL A 185 1.47 -3.54 13.54
N GLU A 186 2.43 -4.46 13.42
CA GLU A 186 3.73 -4.36 14.07
C GLU A 186 4.55 -3.22 13.49
N GLY A 187 5.17 -2.41 14.34
CA GLY A 187 5.94 -1.23 13.94
C GLY A 187 5.09 -0.04 13.42
N ARG A 188 3.75 -0.12 13.54
CA ARG A 188 2.85 0.91 12.97
C ARG A 188 3.03 2.26 13.63
N LYS A 189 3.18 2.29 14.96
CA LYS A 189 3.31 3.55 15.72
C LYS A 189 4.56 4.32 15.30
N GLU A 190 5.63 3.60 15.06
CA GLU A 190 6.93 4.09 14.63
C GLU A 190 6.81 4.70 13.22
N ARG A 191 6.22 3.97 12.28
CA ARG A 191 5.95 4.49 10.92
C ARG A 191 5.04 5.72 10.93
N TRP A 192 4.02 5.74 11.79
CA TRP A 192 3.17 6.91 11.96
C TRP A 192 3.97 8.10 12.47
N LEU A 193 4.78 7.88 13.50
CA LEU A 193 5.62 8.92 14.10
C LEU A 193 6.57 9.54 13.06
N GLU A 194 7.15 8.73 12.17
CA GLU A 194 7.98 9.22 11.06
C GLU A 194 7.19 10.13 10.12
N ALA A 195 5.98 9.73 9.71
CA ALA A 195 5.12 10.57 8.87
C ALA A 195 4.67 11.86 9.57
N TYR A 196 4.38 11.81 10.88
CA TYR A 196 4.09 13.01 11.66
C TYR A 196 5.30 13.95 11.75
N ARG A 197 6.50 13.44 12.01
CA ARG A 197 7.74 14.25 12.03
C ARG A 197 7.98 14.93 10.68
N ALA A 198 7.81 14.19 9.59
CA ALA A 198 7.92 14.74 8.24
C ALA A 198 6.86 15.82 7.98
N PHE A 199 5.61 15.60 8.39
CA PHE A 199 4.56 16.60 8.23
C PHE A 199 4.83 17.87 9.06
N THR A 200 5.30 17.73 10.30
CA THR A 200 5.72 18.86 11.13
C THR A 200 6.83 19.66 10.48
N HIS A 201 7.86 18.98 9.93
CA HIS A 201 8.95 19.65 9.21
C HIS A 201 8.46 20.37 7.93
N LEU A 202 7.55 19.75 7.17
CA LEU A 202 6.91 20.39 6.02
C LEU A 202 6.21 21.69 6.44
N CYS A 203 5.37 21.65 7.47
CA CYS A 203 4.55 22.79 7.89
C CYS A 203 5.34 23.90 8.59
N HIS A 204 6.33 23.56 9.42
CA HIS A 204 7.03 24.52 10.26
C HIS A 204 8.40 24.94 9.73
N SER A 205 8.88 24.35 8.63
CA SER A 205 10.17 24.71 8.04
C SER A 205 10.05 24.91 6.54
N VAL A 206 9.63 23.89 5.79
CA VAL A 206 9.69 23.94 4.31
C VAL A 206 8.67 24.91 3.71
N VAL A 207 7.42 24.91 4.19
CA VAL A 207 6.39 25.83 3.68
C VAL A 207 6.75 27.29 4.00
N PRO A 208 7.14 27.67 5.23
CA PRO A 208 7.61 29.02 5.52
C PRO A 208 8.78 29.46 4.62
N MET A 209 9.80 28.62 4.44
CA MET A 209 10.92 28.91 3.55
C MET A 209 10.46 29.16 2.10
N ALA A 210 9.59 28.31 1.57
CA ALA A 210 9.06 28.48 0.21
C ALA A 210 8.24 29.77 0.05
N VAL A 211 7.50 30.18 1.09
CA VAL A 211 6.78 31.45 1.09
C VAL A 211 7.73 32.64 1.09
N GLU A 212 8.79 32.61 1.91
CA GLU A 212 9.80 33.67 1.91
C GLU A 212 10.50 33.80 0.55
N ASP A 213 10.87 32.68 -0.07
CA ASP A 213 11.49 32.69 -1.40
C ASP A 213 10.54 33.22 -2.47
N LEU A 214 9.25 32.90 -2.39
CA LEU A 214 8.23 33.42 -3.29
C LEU A 214 8.06 34.94 -3.13
N ILE A 215 8.02 35.45 -1.89
CA ILE A 215 7.92 36.88 -1.61
C ILE A 215 9.13 37.63 -2.17
N LYS A 216 10.35 37.12 -1.96
CA LYS A 216 11.58 37.72 -2.51
C LYS A 216 11.58 37.75 -4.04
N THR A 217 11.15 36.66 -4.66
CA THR A 217 11.07 36.54 -6.13
C THR A 217 10.05 37.53 -6.70
N ALA A 218 8.90 37.70 -6.04
CA ALA A 218 7.89 38.67 -6.44
C ALA A 218 8.38 40.11 -6.31
N ALA A 219 9.01 40.46 -5.18
CA ALA A 219 9.56 41.81 -4.96
C ALA A 219 10.66 42.18 -5.96
N GLY A 220 11.55 41.24 -6.30
CA GLY A 220 12.59 41.48 -7.32
C GLY A 220 12.06 41.52 -8.76
N ALA A 221 10.83 41.08 -9.02
CA ALA A 221 10.19 41.17 -10.33
C ALA A 221 9.56 42.56 -10.56
N GLU A 222 9.11 43.25 -9.51
CA GLU A 222 8.60 44.63 -9.61
C GLU A 222 9.69 45.62 -10.02
N ASP A 223 10.96 45.36 -9.66
CA ASP A 223 12.11 46.19 -10.07
C ASP A 223 12.46 46.01 -11.57
N ALA A 224 12.02 44.93 -12.21
CA ALA A 224 12.37 44.58 -13.59
C ALA A 224 11.40 45.15 -14.66
N GLU A 225 10.23 45.69 -14.27
CA GLU A 225 9.27 46.31 -15.20
C GLU A 225 9.61 47.76 -15.59
N SER A 226 10.72 48.33 -15.11
CA SER A 226 11.25 49.62 -15.56
C SER A 226 12.02 49.51 -16.90
N LEU A 227 11.37 48.99 -17.94
CA LEU A 227 11.93 49.06 -19.29
C LEU A 227 11.80 50.51 -19.81
N PRO A 228 12.88 51.15 -20.30
CA PRO A 228 12.80 52.47 -20.86
C PRO A 228 11.94 52.43 -22.13
N VAL A 229 10.83 53.18 -22.12
CA VAL A 229 10.08 53.49 -23.34
C VAL A 229 10.96 54.43 -24.15
N SER A 230 11.64 53.91 -25.17
CA SER A 230 12.42 54.74 -26.10
C SER A 230 11.46 55.50 -27.01
N GLU A 231 11.55 56.83 -26.98
CA GLU A 231 10.92 57.78 -27.93
C GLU A 231 11.45 57.62 -29.37
#